data_AF-A0A497R932-F1
#
_entry.id   AF-A0A497R932-F1
#
_cell.length_a   1.000
_cell.length_b   1.000
_cell.length_c   1.000
_cell.angle_alpha   90.00
_cell.angle_beta   90.00
_cell.angle_gamma   90.00
#
_symmetry.space_group_name_H-M   'P 1'
#
loop_
_entity.id
_entity.type
_entity.pdbx_description
1 polymer ?
#
loop_
_entity_poly.entity_id
_entity_poly.type
_entity_poly.pdbx_seq_one_letter_code
_entity_poly.pdbx_strand_id
1 'polypeptide(L)'
;VLEGKALFIIQKERSGKIEDVIGVEAEKGDKVVVPPNYGHVTINPSEKELKTANWVCRNFNSIYEPYTERRGACYYYTTEGWVRNERYKDVPEIRFAKPRYDFLIEKDVEMYELVKEIEKLEFLWKPSKHMDLFDKAFEFEY
;
A
#
# COMPACT_ATOMS: atom_id res chain seq x y z
N VAL A 1 6.65 0.00 8.27
CA VAL A 1 8.08 0.12 7.89
C VAL A 1 8.92 -0.01 9.15
N LEU A 2 9.90 -0.93 9.15
CA LEU A 2 10.74 -1.20 10.32
C LEU A 2 12.01 -0.33 10.33
N GLU A 3 12.54 -0.02 9.14
CA GLU A 3 13.74 0.80 8.95
C GLU A 3 13.70 1.48 7.58
N GLY A 4 14.24 2.70 7.48
CA GLY A 4 14.36 3.43 6.23
C GLY A 4 13.10 4.22 5.83
N LYS A 5 13.03 4.58 4.54
CA LYS A 5 11.90 5.23 3.89
C LYS A 5 11.42 4.37 2.73
N ALA A 6 10.11 4.33 2.53
CA ALA A 6 9.46 3.61 1.46
C ALA A 6 8.48 4.52 0.73
N LEU A 7 8.41 4.37 -0.58
CA LEU A 7 7.29 4.83 -1.38
C LEU A 7 6.44 3.61 -1.74
N PHE A 8 5.15 3.66 -1.44
CA PHE A 8 4.20 2.66 -1.90
C PHE A 8 3.40 3.25 -3.06
N ILE A 9 3.36 2.53 -4.17
CA ILE A 9 2.38 2.79 -5.24
C ILE A 9 1.30 1.72 -5.14
N ILE A 10 0.09 2.13 -4.82
CA ILE A 10 -1.06 1.26 -4.53
C ILE A 10 -2.08 1.51 -5.65
N GLN A 11 -2.43 0.48 -6.42
CA GLN A 11 -3.29 0.63 -7.60
C GLN A 11 -4.47 -0.34 -7.57
N LYS A 12 -5.64 0.16 -7.97
CA LYS A 12 -6.84 -0.66 -8.17
C LYS A 12 -7.00 -0.96 -9.65
N GLU A 13 -7.03 -2.25 -9.98
CA GLU A 13 -7.32 -2.71 -11.33
C GLU A 13 -8.71 -3.34 -11.39
N ARG A 14 -9.48 -2.97 -12.41
CA ARG A 14 -10.73 -3.64 -12.76
C ARG A 14 -10.80 -3.87 -14.26
N SER A 15 -10.93 -5.13 -14.66
CA SER A 15 -11.07 -5.53 -16.08
C SER A 15 -9.99 -4.94 -16.99
N GLY A 16 -8.73 -4.96 -16.55
CA GLY A 16 -7.59 -4.48 -17.35
C GLY A 16 -7.33 -2.97 -17.28
N LYS A 17 -8.18 -2.20 -16.58
CA LYS A 17 -8.04 -0.74 -16.42
C LYS A 17 -7.68 -0.36 -15.00
N ILE A 18 -6.86 0.68 -14.84
CA ILE A 18 -6.53 1.24 -13.53
C ILE A 18 -7.60 2.26 -13.16
N GLU A 19 -8.33 1.98 -12.08
CA GLU A 19 -9.41 2.84 -11.60
C GLU A 19 -8.91 3.89 -10.59
N ASP A 20 -7.85 3.56 -9.85
CA ASP A 20 -7.32 4.42 -8.78
C ASP A 20 -5.83 4.14 -8.54
N VAL A 21 -5.09 5.18 -8.20
CA VAL A 21 -3.65 5.15 -7.91
C VAL A 21 -3.35 6.02 -6.70
N ILE A 22 -2.79 5.42 -5.66
CA ILE A 22 -2.43 6.10 -4.42
C ILE A 22 -0.91 6.00 -4.24
N GLY A 23 -0.26 7.15 -4.06
CA GLY A 23 1.15 7.24 -3.69
C GLY A 23 1.26 7.49 -2.19
N VAL A 24 1.97 6.65 -1.45
CA VAL A 24 2.14 6.79 0.00
C VAL A 24 3.61 6.83 0.35
N GLU A 25 4.04 7.92 0.98
CA GLU A 25 5.35 7.97 1.63
C GLU A 25 5.22 7.43 3.05
N ALA A 26 6.11 6.52 3.42
CA ALA A 26 6.16 5.96 4.76
C ALA A 26 7.60 5.85 5.24
N GLU A 27 7.81 6.13 6.52
CA GLU A 27 9.11 6.02 7.19
C GLU A 27 9.05 5.02 8.34
N LYS A 28 10.20 4.78 8.97
CA LYS A 28 10.31 3.93 10.17
C LYS A 28 9.17 4.25 11.17
N GLY A 29 8.48 3.19 11.60
CA GLY A 29 7.36 3.28 12.54
C GLY A 29 5.99 3.33 11.86
N ASP A 30 5.89 3.82 10.62
CA ASP A 30 4.60 3.93 9.93
C ASP A 30 4.02 2.57 9.52
N LYS A 31 2.69 2.47 9.55
CA LYS A 31 1.93 1.30 9.09
C LYS A 31 1.09 1.70 7.89
N VAL A 32 1.16 0.94 6.80
CA VAL A 32 0.35 1.19 5.60
C VAL A 32 -0.70 0.08 5.50
N VAL A 33 -1.98 0.46 5.52
CA VAL A 33 -3.10 -0.47 5.32
C VAL A 33 -3.46 -0.47 3.84
N VAL A 34 -3.31 -1.62 3.18
CA VAL A 34 -3.66 -1.76 1.76
C VAL A 34 -5.12 -2.20 1.64
N PRO A 35 -5.99 -1.43 0.95
CA PRO A 35 -7.40 -1.79 0.79
C PRO A 35 -7.60 -3.08 -0.03
N PRO A 36 -8.72 -3.79 0.14
CA PRO A 36 -9.05 -4.96 -0.67
C PRO A 36 -9.15 -4.60 -2.16
N ASN A 37 -8.73 -5.53 -3.02
CA ASN A 37 -8.69 -5.37 -4.49
C ASN A 37 -7.68 -4.33 -5.01
N TYR A 38 -6.78 -3.83 -4.15
CA TYR A 38 -5.61 -3.08 -4.59
C TYR A 38 -4.37 -3.98 -4.59
N GLY A 39 -3.56 -3.84 -5.63
CA GLY A 39 -2.17 -4.29 -5.62
C GLY A 39 -1.25 -3.16 -5.17
N HIS A 40 -0.04 -3.49 -4.72
CA HIS A 40 0.94 -2.48 -4.36
C HIS A 40 2.36 -2.90 -4.74
N VAL A 41 3.21 -1.90 -5.00
CA VAL A 41 4.65 -2.07 -5.12
C VAL A 41 5.33 -1.14 -4.11
N THR A 42 6.31 -1.68 -3.41
CA THR A 42 7.16 -0.94 -2.47
C THR A 42 8.46 -0.54 -3.17
N ILE A 43 8.80 0.73 -3.10
CA ILE A 43 9.99 1.33 -3.71
C ILE A 43 10.87 1.87 -2.59
N ASN A 44 12.16 1.53 -2.61
CA ASN A 44 13.16 2.21 -1.78
C ASN A 44 13.68 3.42 -2.56
N PRO A 45 13.34 4.67 -2.17
CA PRO A 45 13.78 5.87 -2.87
C PRO A 45 15.21 6.29 -2.50
N SER A 46 15.92 5.52 -1.67
CA SER A 46 17.21 5.90 -1.08
C SER A 46 18.28 4.83 -1.28
N GLU A 47 19.54 5.22 -1.06
CA GLU A 47 20.69 4.30 -1.02
C GLU A 47 20.81 3.55 0.32
N LYS A 48 19.93 3.83 1.29
CA LYS A 48 19.94 3.20 2.61
C LYS A 48 19.07 1.94 2.61
N GLU A 49 19.33 1.05 3.57
CA GLU A 49 18.53 -0.16 3.74
C GLU A 49 17.07 0.18 4.08
N LEU A 50 16.14 -0.50 3.41
CA LEU A 50 14.71 -0.46 3.70
C LEU A 50 14.28 -1.82 4.23
N LYS A 51 13.80 -1.86 5.48
CA LYS A 51 13.19 -3.07 6.08
C LYS A 51 11.69 -2.88 6.24
N THR A 52 10.93 -3.84 5.73
CA THR A 52 9.48 -3.90 5.89
C THR A 52 9.06 -5.23 6.49
N ALA A 53 7.89 -5.23 7.13
CA ALA A 53 7.18 -6.40 7.58
C ALA A 53 5.70 -6.16 7.37
N ASN A 54 4.94 -7.22 7.15
CA ASN A 54 3.53 -7.16 6.83
C ASN A 54 2.75 -8.29 7.52
N TRP A 55 1.50 -7.99 7.86
CA TRP A 55 0.48 -9.00 8.15
C TRP A 55 -0.30 -9.27 6.87
N VAL A 56 -0.58 -10.54 6.61
CA VAL A 56 -1.49 -10.98 5.57
C VAL A 56 -2.41 -12.06 6.12
N CYS A 57 -3.63 -12.14 5.59
CA CYS A 57 -4.48 -13.30 5.88
C CYS A 57 -3.80 -14.57 5.37
N ARG A 58 -3.91 -15.69 6.09
CA ARG A 58 -3.33 -16.97 5.65
C ARG A 58 -3.82 -17.42 4.27
N ASN A 59 -5.06 -17.07 3.93
CA ASN A 59 -5.67 -17.42 2.64
C ASN A 59 -5.50 -16.31 1.59
N PHE A 60 -4.66 -15.30 1.86
CA PHE A 60 -4.28 -14.29 0.90
C PHE A 60 -3.45 -14.90 -0.23
N ASN A 61 -3.76 -14.52 -1.47
CA ASN A 61 -2.99 -14.89 -2.64
C ASN A 61 -2.57 -13.64 -3.39
N SER A 62 -1.29 -13.54 -3.71
CA SER A 62 -0.77 -12.48 -4.58
C SER A 62 -1.05 -12.81 -6.04
N ILE A 63 -1.65 -11.85 -6.75
CA ILE A 63 -1.90 -11.95 -8.20
C ILE A 63 -0.79 -11.18 -8.92
N TYR A 64 0.29 -11.88 -9.29
CA TYR A 64 1.48 -11.26 -9.88
C TYR A 64 1.43 -11.11 -11.40
N GLU A 65 0.64 -11.94 -12.10
CA GLU A 65 0.57 -11.99 -13.57
C GLU A 65 0.36 -10.60 -14.22
N PRO A 66 -0.59 -9.75 -13.77
CA PRO A 66 -0.75 -8.39 -14.29
C PRO A 66 0.52 -7.53 -14.25
N TYR A 67 1.27 -7.64 -13.16
CA TYR A 67 2.52 -6.90 -12.95
C TYR A 67 3.64 -7.48 -13.80
N THR A 68 3.72 -8.80 -13.96
CA THR A 68 4.71 -9.46 -14.81
C THR A 68 4.53 -9.07 -16.27
N GLU A 69 3.31 -9.17 -16.80
CA GLU A 69 2.99 -8.83 -18.20
C GLU A 69 3.25 -7.35 -18.51
N ARG A 70 2.89 -6.46 -17.58
CA ARG A 70 3.04 -5.01 -17.71
C ARG A 70 4.38 -4.48 -17.18
N ARG A 71 5.29 -5.39 -16.78
CA ARG A 71 6.65 -5.09 -16.28
C ARG A 71 6.69 -4.14 -15.07
N GLY A 72 5.70 -4.22 -14.20
CA GLY A 72 5.63 -3.45 -12.96
C GLY A 72 4.29 -2.77 -12.75
N ALA A 73 4.29 -1.80 -11.84
CA ALA A 73 3.12 -0.99 -11.52
C ALA A 73 2.77 0.00 -12.66
N CYS A 74 1.62 0.66 -12.53
CA CYS A 74 1.15 1.68 -13.46
C CYS A 74 2.01 2.96 -13.49
N TYR A 75 2.84 3.16 -12.48
CA TYR A 75 3.88 4.18 -12.43
C TYR A 75 5.21 3.59 -11.97
N TYR A 76 6.29 4.18 -12.46
CA TYR A 76 7.64 4.01 -11.94
C TYR A 76 8.06 5.26 -11.17
N TYR A 77 8.96 5.09 -10.20
CA TYR A 77 9.66 6.20 -9.57
C TYR A 77 11.13 6.16 -10.02
N THR A 78 11.59 7.25 -10.63
CA THR A 78 12.95 7.40 -11.17
C THR A 78 13.66 8.58 -10.50
N THR A 79 14.92 8.83 -10.87
CA THR A 79 15.66 10.02 -10.44
C THR A 79 15.05 11.33 -10.92
N GLU A 80 14.19 11.28 -11.94
CA GLU A 80 13.44 12.43 -12.48
C GLU A 80 12.02 12.53 -11.89
N GLY A 81 11.64 11.60 -11.00
CA GLY A 81 10.34 11.55 -10.34
C GLY A 81 9.42 10.45 -10.89
N TRP A 82 8.11 10.68 -10.78
CA TRP A 82 7.10 9.71 -11.16
C TRP A 82 6.88 9.69 -12.67
N VAL A 83 6.98 8.52 -13.29
CA VAL A 83 6.81 8.31 -14.74
C VAL A 83 5.74 7.25 -14.97
N ARG A 84 4.79 7.53 -15.87
CA ARG A 84 3.75 6.57 -16.27
C ARG A 84 4.37 5.34 -16.94
N ASN A 85 3.84 4.17 -16.62
CA ASN A 85 4.17 2.95 -17.35
C ASN A 85 3.27 2.82 -18.59
N GLU A 86 3.84 3.06 -19.77
CA GLU A 86 3.13 3.02 -21.07
C GLU A 86 2.49 1.66 -21.42
N ARG A 87 2.82 0.59 -20.67
CA ARG A 87 2.16 -0.72 -20.81
C ARG A 87 0.74 -0.74 -20.25
N TYR A 88 0.35 0.29 -19.51
CA TYR A 88 -1.01 0.54 -19.09
C TYR A 88 -1.61 1.61 -20.00
N LYS A 89 -2.83 1.36 -20.51
CA LYS A 89 -3.47 2.26 -21.50
C LYS A 89 -3.97 3.56 -20.87
N ASP A 90 -4.88 3.43 -19.90
CA ASP A 90 -5.51 4.54 -19.19
C ASP A 90 -5.09 4.44 -17.72
N VAL A 91 -4.30 5.41 -17.25
CA VAL A 91 -3.82 5.48 -15.86
C VAL A 91 -4.19 6.86 -15.30
N PRO A 92 -4.98 6.94 -14.21
CA PRO A 92 -5.30 8.21 -13.56
C PRO A 92 -4.06 8.80 -12.88
N GLU A 93 -4.10 10.09 -12.54
CA GLU A 93 -3.04 10.73 -11.77
C GLU A 93 -2.89 10.10 -10.38
N ILE A 94 -1.66 10.14 -9.86
CA ILE A 94 -1.36 9.66 -8.51
C ILE A 94 -2.02 10.61 -7.49
N ARG A 95 -2.81 10.04 -6.58
CA ARG A 95 -3.31 10.75 -5.40
C ARG A 95 -2.34 10.48 -4.25
N PHE A 96 -1.57 11.50 -3.86
CA PHE A 96 -0.65 11.37 -2.74
C PHE A 96 -1.38 11.41 -1.41
N ALA A 97 -0.94 10.56 -0.48
CA ALA A 97 -1.52 10.48 0.84
C ALA A 97 -0.49 10.09 1.91
N LYS A 98 -0.76 10.53 3.13
CA LYS A 98 -0.10 10.00 4.32
C LYS A 98 -0.85 8.78 4.83
N PRO A 99 -0.13 7.76 5.35
CA PRO A 99 -0.77 6.60 5.92
C PRO A 99 -1.40 6.96 7.27
N ARG A 100 -2.65 6.55 7.47
CA ARG A 100 -3.37 6.75 8.72
C ARG A 100 -3.71 5.40 9.35
N TYR A 101 -3.26 5.22 10.58
CA TYR A 101 -3.29 3.94 11.29
C TYR A 101 -3.49 4.09 12.81
N ASP A 102 -3.71 5.32 13.29
CA ASP A 102 -3.95 5.70 14.69
C ASP A 102 -5.12 4.95 15.32
N PHE A 103 -6.10 4.55 14.53
CA PHE A 103 -7.24 3.75 14.95
C PHE A 103 -6.92 2.25 15.16
N LEU A 104 -5.78 1.77 14.66
CA LEU A 104 -5.32 0.39 14.86
C LEU A 104 -4.26 0.31 15.95
N ILE A 105 -3.21 1.11 15.82
CA ILE A 105 -1.99 1.02 16.61
C ILE A 105 -1.25 2.35 16.62
N GLU A 106 -0.60 2.68 17.73
CA GLU A 106 0.28 3.85 17.82
C GLU A 106 1.56 3.67 16.98
N LYS A 107 2.18 4.78 16.55
CA LYS A 107 3.35 4.77 15.65
C LYS A 107 4.52 3.96 16.22
N ASP A 108 4.86 4.15 17.49
CA ASP A 108 6.04 3.53 18.09
C ASP A 108 5.76 2.15 18.73
N VAL A 109 4.53 1.64 18.59
CA VAL A 109 4.17 0.30 19.06
C VAL A 109 4.50 -0.73 17.97
N GLU A 110 5.13 -1.84 18.39
CA GLU A 110 5.47 -2.94 17.50
C GLU A 110 4.21 -3.65 16.98
N MET A 111 4.24 -4.06 15.70
CA MET A 111 3.08 -4.69 15.06
C MET A 111 2.60 -5.98 15.75
N TYR A 112 3.45 -6.66 16.52
CA TYR A 112 3.08 -7.86 17.26
C TYR A 112 2.21 -7.58 18.48
N GLU A 113 2.17 -6.35 18.97
CA GLU A 113 1.28 -5.96 20.07
C GLU A 113 -0.20 -6.09 19.66
N LEU A 114 -0.52 -5.98 18.37
CA LEU A 114 -1.87 -6.26 17.84
C LEU A 114 -2.33 -7.71 18.07
N VAL A 115 -1.43 -8.65 18.38
CA VAL A 115 -1.82 -10.03 18.73
C VAL A 115 -2.59 -10.07 20.06
N LYS A 116 -2.36 -9.09 20.95
CA LYS A 116 -3.09 -8.96 22.23
C LYS A 116 -4.54 -8.48 22.03
N GLU A 117 -4.84 -7.89 20.88
CA GLU A 117 -6.16 -7.38 20.47
C GLU A 117 -6.49 -7.87 19.05
N ILE A 118 -6.50 -9.20 18.87
CA ILE A 118 -6.56 -9.85 17.55
C ILE A 118 -7.80 -9.46 16.73
N GLU A 119 -8.87 -9.03 17.39
CA GLU A 119 -10.10 -8.53 16.78
C GLU A 119 -9.83 -7.31 15.90
N LYS A 120 -8.82 -6.47 16.23
CA LYS A 120 -8.38 -5.35 15.40
C LYS A 120 -7.82 -5.79 14.04
N LEU A 121 -7.43 -7.06 13.90
CA LEU A 121 -6.93 -7.64 12.65
C LEU A 121 -8.05 -8.32 11.83
N GLU A 122 -9.32 -8.24 12.23
CA GLU A 122 -10.43 -8.88 11.50
C GLU A 122 -10.55 -8.37 10.05
N PHE A 123 -10.18 -7.11 9.79
CA PHE A 123 -10.21 -6.52 8.44
C PHE A 123 -9.33 -7.29 7.43
N LEU A 124 -8.30 -8.01 7.88
CA LEU A 124 -7.44 -8.79 7.00
C LEU A 124 -8.17 -9.99 6.38
N TRP A 125 -9.16 -10.58 7.07
CA TRP A 125 -9.86 -11.78 6.61
C TRP A 125 -11.36 -11.60 6.38
N LYS A 126 -11.96 -10.49 6.87
CA LYS A 126 -13.32 -10.03 6.56
C LYS A 126 -13.32 -8.55 6.11
N PRO A 127 -12.59 -8.18 5.04
CA PRO A 127 -12.47 -6.78 4.64
C PRO A 127 -13.83 -6.12 4.35
N SER A 128 -14.82 -6.86 3.86
CA SER A 128 -16.16 -6.33 3.57
C SER A 128 -16.92 -5.81 4.80
N LYS A 129 -16.52 -6.19 6.02
CA LYS A 129 -17.12 -5.68 7.27
C LYS A 129 -16.45 -4.41 7.79
N HIS A 130 -15.31 -4.05 7.23
CA HIS A 130 -14.42 -2.99 7.71
C HIS A 130 -14.13 -1.98 6.60
N MET A 131 -15.13 -1.69 5.74
CA MET A 131 -14.92 -0.74 4.64
C MET A 131 -14.59 0.67 5.13
N ASP A 132 -15.18 1.08 6.25
CA ASP A 132 -14.93 2.39 6.87
C ASP A 132 -13.49 2.54 7.39
N LEU A 133 -12.84 1.42 7.72
CA LEU A 133 -11.41 1.39 8.08
C LEU A 133 -10.55 1.77 6.87
N PHE A 134 -10.85 1.20 5.70
CA PHE A 134 -10.10 1.47 4.48
C PHE A 134 -10.33 2.90 3.98
N ASP A 135 -11.54 3.44 4.14
CA ASP A 135 -11.87 4.83 3.80
C ASP A 135 -11.05 5.84 4.62
N LYS A 136 -10.64 5.46 5.83
CA LYS A 136 -9.84 6.29 6.74
C LYS A 136 -8.35 5.99 6.69
N ALA A 137 -7.91 4.98 5.95
CA ALA A 137 -6.52 4.51 5.95
C ALA A 137 -5.52 5.50 5.33
N PHE A 138 -6.02 6.50 4.61
CA PHE A 138 -5.22 7.49 3.88
C PHE A 138 -5.72 8.90 4.14
N GLU A 139 -4.80 9.79 4.51
CA GLU A 139 -5.03 11.23 4.55
C GLU A 139 -4.49 11.82 3.25
N PHE A 140 -5.38 12.08 2.27
CA PHE A 140 -4.99 12.59 0.96
C PHE A 140 -4.53 14.04 1.03
N GLU A 141 -3.46 14.34 0.30
CA GLU A 141 -2.93 15.69 0.14
C GLU A 141 -3.77 16.43 -0.94
N TYR A 142 -4.04 17.72 -0.70
CA TYR A 142 -4.81 18.60 -1.59
C TYR A 142 -3.92 19.34 -2.58
#